data_AF-A0AAU7IRT0-F1
#
_entry.id   AF-A0AAU7IRT0-F1
#
_cell.length_a   1.000
_cell.length_b   1.000
_cell.length_c   1.000
_cell.angle_alpha   90.00
_cell.angle_beta   90.00
_cell.angle_gamma   90.00
#
_symmetry.space_group_name_H-M   'P 1'
#
loop_
_entity.id
_entity.type
_entity.pdbx_description
1 polymer ?
#
loop_
_entity_poly.entity_id
_entity_poly.type
_entity_poly.pdbx_seq_one_letter_code
_entity_poly.pdbx_strand_id
1 'polypeptide(L)'
;MKIVIAPDSYKESLSALEVATAIELGFREIWPEADYVKIPVADGGEGTVEAMVAATQGHLVHVDVTGPLGNTIQAFYGLSGDERSAFIEMAAASGLEQVPANLRDPLKTTSWGTGELIRHALDAGVEHIIIGIGGSATNDGGAGMVQALGARLLDAQDEDIAHGAMGLESLTRIDISQLDPRLAGCRIEVACDVTNPLTGKEGASVVFGPQKGATAEMIPRLDRALTHYAQLIARDLDVNVLELAGGGAAGGMGAALYAFCGAQLRRGIEIVTDALRLDACVADADLVVTGEGRIDSQTIHGKVPVGVAKIAKRYNKPVIGIAGSLTADVGVVHLHGLDAVFSVIYTICSLDEALKNASENVRMTARNVAATLKAGQQLR
;
A
#
# COMPACT_ATOMS: atom_id res chain seq x y z
N MET A 1 12.72 7.30 -29.34
CA MET A 1 11.92 7.99 -28.31
C MET A 1 11.59 6.95 -27.26
N LYS A 2 11.97 7.20 -26.01
CA LYS A 2 11.67 6.33 -24.87
C LYS A 2 10.52 6.91 -24.05
N ILE A 3 9.47 6.13 -23.83
CA ILE A 3 8.27 6.54 -23.11
C ILE A 3 8.10 5.65 -21.89
N VAL A 4 8.22 6.24 -20.71
CA VAL A 4 7.93 5.56 -19.43
C VAL A 4 6.46 5.76 -19.12
N ILE A 5 5.74 4.66 -18.92
CA ILE A 5 4.32 4.63 -18.58
C ILE A 5 4.20 4.10 -17.15
N ALA A 6 3.98 5.01 -16.20
CA ALA A 6 3.96 4.73 -14.77
C ALA A 6 2.64 5.17 -14.09
N PRO A 7 1.50 4.51 -14.39
CA PRO A 7 0.21 4.83 -13.80
C PRO A 7 -0.05 4.06 -12.50
N ASP A 8 -1.01 4.56 -11.74
CA ASP A 8 -1.74 3.84 -10.70
C ASP A 8 -2.94 3.08 -11.30
N SER A 9 -3.54 2.21 -10.49
CA SER A 9 -4.83 1.60 -10.75
C SER A 9 -5.96 2.63 -10.91
N TYR A 10 -6.97 2.23 -11.66
CA TYR A 10 -8.26 2.90 -11.68
C TYR A 10 -9.17 2.08 -10.78
N LYS A 11 -9.35 2.55 -9.54
CA LYS A 11 -10.14 1.86 -8.51
C LYS A 11 -11.48 1.36 -9.06
N GLU A 12 -11.83 0.13 -8.71
CA GLU A 12 -13.05 -0.57 -9.16
C GLU A 12 -13.15 -0.76 -10.70
N SER A 13 -12.03 -0.63 -11.43
CA SER A 13 -12.02 -0.71 -12.89
C SER A 13 -10.82 -1.49 -13.45
N LEU A 14 -9.64 -0.87 -13.49
CA LEU A 14 -8.45 -1.43 -14.13
C LEU A 14 -7.29 -1.45 -13.14
N SER A 15 -6.54 -2.55 -13.14
CA SER A 15 -5.23 -2.60 -12.48
C SER A 15 -4.25 -1.62 -13.12
N ALA A 16 -3.20 -1.24 -12.38
CA ALA A 16 -2.15 -0.34 -12.89
C ALA A 16 -1.50 -0.88 -14.19
N LEU A 17 -1.34 -2.21 -14.30
CA LEU A 17 -0.78 -2.84 -15.49
C LEU A 17 -1.73 -2.76 -16.69
N GLU A 18 -3.03 -2.93 -16.48
CA GLU A 18 -4.04 -2.79 -17.53
C GLU A 18 -4.13 -1.35 -18.04
N VAL A 19 -4.06 -0.36 -17.13
CA VAL A 19 -3.95 1.06 -17.49
C VAL A 19 -2.70 1.30 -18.32
N ALA A 20 -1.53 0.84 -17.87
CA ALA A 20 -0.27 1.03 -18.57
C ALA A 20 -0.28 0.38 -19.97
N THR A 21 -0.90 -0.80 -20.09
CA THR A 21 -1.04 -1.52 -21.35
C THR A 21 -1.99 -0.81 -22.31
N ALA A 22 -3.12 -0.31 -21.83
CA ALA A 22 -4.04 0.48 -22.65
C ALA A 22 -3.39 1.78 -23.17
N ILE A 23 -2.61 2.46 -22.32
CA ILE A 23 -1.83 3.64 -22.73
C ILE A 23 -0.81 3.28 -23.82
N GLU A 24 -0.03 2.20 -23.61
CA GLU A 24 0.95 1.74 -24.59
C GLU A 24 0.29 1.45 -25.96
N LEU A 25 -0.83 0.71 -25.96
CA LEU A 25 -1.58 0.39 -27.17
C LEU A 25 -1.98 1.67 -27.94
N GLY A 26 -2.52 2.67 -27.24
CA GLY A 26 -2.90 3.94 -27.85
C GLY A 26 -1.71 4.72 -28.42
N PHE A 27 -0.60 4.77 -27.68
CA PHE A 27 0.61 5.46 -28.16
C PHE A 27 1.24 4.75 -29.37
N ARG A 28 1.21 3.41 -29.42
CA ARG A 28 1.77 2.61 -30.53
C ARG A 28 1.07 2.86 -31.86
N GLU A 29 -0.19 3.29 -31.86
CA GLU A 29 -0.90 3.70 -33.08
C GLU A 29 -0.27 4.93 -33.75
N ILE A 30 0.47 5.75 -33.00
CA ILE A 30 1.11 6.98 -33.48
C ILE A 30 2.63 6.82 -33.63
N TRP A 31 3.25 6.09 -32.69
CA TRP A 31 4.68 5.81 -32.63
C TRP A 31 4.96 4.31 -32.41
N PRO A 32 4.74 3.45 -33.42
CA PRO A 32 4.89 2.00 -33.25
C PRO A 32 6.31 1.56 -32.84
N GLU A 33 7.32 2.33 -33.27
CA GLU A 33 8.76 2.06 -33.06
C GLU A 33 9.35 2.77 -31.82
N ALA A 34 8.53 3.41 -30.99
CA ALA A 34 9.04 3.96 -29.72
C ALA A 34 9.38 2.83 -28.74
N ASP A 35 10.32 3.11 -27.84
CA ASP A 35 10.65 2.23 -26.74
C ASP A 35 9.70 2.52 -25.57
N TYR A 36 9.00 1.49 -25.09
CA TYR A 36 7.96 1.60 -24.08
C TYR A 36 8.35 0.83 -22.83
N VAL A 37 8.40 1.54 -21.70
CA VAL A 37 8.69 0.94 -20.39
C VAL A 37 7.46 1.11 -19.52
N LYS A 38 6.76 0.01 -19.26
CA LYS A 38 5.61 -0.02 -18.34
C LYS A 38 6.09 -0.29 -16.93
N ILE A 39 5.72 0.58 -16.00
CA ILE A 39 6.05 0.46 -14.59
C ILE A 39 4.73 0.66 -13.83
N PRO A 40 3.91 -0.38 -13.65
CA PRO A 40 2.72 -0.24 -12.81
C PRO A 40 3.14 0.18 -11.41
N VAL A 41 2.60 1.30 -10.92
CA VAL A 41 2.92 1.86 -9.61
C VAL A 41 1.71 1.70 -8.70
N ALA A 42 1.96 1.57 -7.40
CA ALA A 42 0.96 1.60 -6.37
C ALA A 42 1.42 2.53 -5.23
N ASP A 43 0.49 2.93 -4.37
CA ASP A 43 0.75 3.75 -3.19
C ASP A 43 0.90 2.91 -1.90
N GLY A 44 1.03 1.59 -2.01
CA GLY A 44 1.10 0.69 -0.86
C GLY A 44 -0.27 0.25 -0.32
N GLY A 45 -1.35 0.65 -0.97
CA GLY A 45 -2.70 0.11 -0.77
C GLY A 45 -2.97 -1.18 -1.55
N GLU A 46 -4.24 -1.43 -1.83
CA GLU A 46 -4.74 -2.56 -2.63
C GLU A 46 -4.10 -2.59 -4.03
N GLY A 47 -3.68 -3.78 -4.47
CA GLY A 47 -3.09 -3.98 -5.80
C GLY A 47 -1.58 -3.68 -5.89
N THR A 48 -0.94 -3.38 -4.76
CA THR A 48 0.50 -3.18 -4.66
C THR A 48 1.25 -4.48 -4.93
N VAL A 49 0.78 -5.61 -4.40
CA VAL A 49 1.43 -6.92 -4.60
C VAL A 49 1.45 -7.27 -6.09
N GLU A 50 0.33 -7.15 -6.79
CA GLU A 50 0.22 -7.44 -8.22
C GLU A 50 1.07 -6.48 -9.06
N ALA A 51 1.06 -5.18 -8.72
CA ALA A 51 1.88 -4.19 -9.40
C ALA A 51 3.38 -4.51 -9.26
N MET A 52 3.83 -4.84 -8.05
CA MET A 52 5.22 -5.17 -7.77
C MET A 52 5.63 -6.49 -8.43
N VAL A 53 4.78 -7.53 -8.38
CA VAL A 53 5.00 -8.80 -9.07
C VAL A 53 5.14 -8.57 -10.58
N ALA A 54 4.23 -7.81 -11.18
CA ALA A 54 4.28 -7.51 -12.61
C ALA A 54 5.55 -6.73 -12.99
N ALA A 55 5.91 -5.71 -12.21
CA ALA A 55 7.06 -4.86 -12.49
C ALA A 55 8.41 -5.56 -12.26
N THR A 56 8.45 -6.55 -11.36
CA THR A 56 9.67 -7.33 -11.05
C THR A 56 9.71 -8.69 -11.75
N GLN A 57 8.74 -9.00 -12.61
CA GLN A 57 8.61 -10.29 -13.30
C GLN A 57 8.57 -11.47 -12.33
N GLY A 58 7.92 -11.25 -11.20
CA GLY A 58 7.77 -12.20 -10.11
C GLY A 58 6.58 -13.13 -10.26
N HIS A 59 6.14 -13.70 -9.14
CA HIS A 59 4.94 -14.53 -9.09
C HIS A 59 4.20 -14.40 -7.75
N LEU A 60 2.91 -14.74 -7.76
CA LEU A 60 2.06 -14.82 -6.56
C LEU A 60 2.18 -16.20 -5.91
N VAL A 61 2.31 -16.22 -4.59
CA VAL A 61 2.27 -17.43 -3.77
C VAL A 61 1.00 -17.40 -2.93
N HIS A 62 0.15 -18.41 -3.10
CA HIS A 62 -1.08 -18.57 -2.32
C HIS A 62 -0.81 -19.51 -1.15
N VAL A 63 -1.30 -19.14 0.04
CA VAL A 63 -1.05 -19.90 1.26
C VAL A 63 -2.22 -19.76 2.23
N ASP A 64 -2.53 -20.85 2.93
CA ASP A 64 -3.54 -20.86 3.98
C ASP A 64 -2.98 -20.21 5.25
N VAL A 65 -3.68 -19.20 5.76
CA VAL A 65 -3.30 -18.45 6.96
C VAL A 65 -4.51 -18.23 7.86
N THR A 66 -4.25 -17.74 9.07
CA THR A 66 -5.26 -17.36 10.05
C THR A 66 -5.87 -16.01 9.68
N GLY A 67 -7.15 -16.02 9.31
CA GLY A 67 -7.93 -14.83 9.03
C GLY A 67 -8.23 -13.98 10.27
N PRO A 68 -8.84 -12.80 10.10
CA PRO A 68 -9.06 -11.86 11.20
C PRO A 68 -9.94 -12.41 12.33
N LEU A 69 -10.83 -13.37 12.04
CA LEU A 69 -11.71 -14.00 13.03
C LEU A 69 -11.13 -15.33 13.59
N GLY A 70 -9.88 -15.66 13.28
CA GLY A 70 -9.21 -16.89 13.74
C GLY A 70 -9.50 -18.13 12.89
N ASN A 71 -10.35 -18.02 11.86
CA ASN A 71 -10.58 -19.09 10.90
C ASN A 71 -9.46 -19.15 9.86
N THR A 72 -9.21 -20.33 9.28
CA THR A 72 -8.31 -20.45 8.13
C THR A 72 -8.92 -19.78 6.90
N ILE A 73 -8.12 -18.99 6.18
CA ILE A 73 -8.44 -18.39 4.88
C ILE A 73 -7.28 -18.60 3.92
N GLN A 74 -7.58 -18.59 2.62
CA GLN A 74 -6.55 -18.54 1.59
C GLN A 74 -6.13 -17.08 1.39
N ALA A 75 -4.87 -16.78 1.70
CA ALA A 75 -4.25 -15.49 1.43
C ALA A 75 -3.15 -15.63 0.36
N PHE A 76 -2.47 -14.54 0.06
CA PHE A 76 -1.37 -14.53 -0.90
C PHE A 76 -0.31 -13.49 -0.53
N TYR A 77 0.89 -13.67 -1.09
CA TYR A 77 1.95 -12.68 -1.16
C TYR A 77 2.67 -12.79 -2.51
N GLY A 78 3.46 -11.78 -2.87
CA GLY A 78 4.26 -11.78 -4.09
C GLY A 78 5.73 -12.02 -3.80
N LEU A 79 6.43 -12.69 -4.70
CA LEU A 79 7.90 -12.75 -4.76
C LEU A 79 8.38 -12.04 -6.01
N SER A 80 9.52 -11.36 -5.93
CA SER A 80 10.20 -10.79 -7.10
C SER A 80 10.74 -11.88 -8.04
N GLY A 81 11.01 -11.54 -9.30
CA GLY A 81 11.54 -12.50 -10.28
C GLY A 81 12.94 -13.02 -9.95
N ASP A 82 13.71 -12.31 -9.12
CA ASP A 82 14.99 -12.75 -8.56
C ASP A 82 14.85 -13.43 -7.18
N GLU A 83 13.63 -13.56 -6.65
CA GLU A 83 13.27 -14.14 -5.35
C GLU A 83 13.96 -13.48 -4.13
N ARG A 84 14.49 -12.25 -4.29
CA ARG A 84 15.16 -11.52 -3.19
C ARG A 84 14.22 -10.59 -2.42
N SER A 85 13.06 -10.27 -2.99
CA SER A 85 12.06 -9.41 -2.37
C SER A 85 10.72 -10.11 -2.26
N ALA A 86 10.01 -9.89 -1.15
CA ALA A 86 8.60 -10.23 -1.01
C ALA A 86 7.73 -8.97 -0.91
N PHE A 87 6.52 -9.07 -1.44
CA PHE A 87 5.49 -8.04 -1.40
C PHE A 87 4.28 -8.60 -0.66
N ILE A 88 3.89 -7.98 0.44
CA ILE A 88 2.79 -8.43 1.29
C ILE A 88 1.77 -7.31 1.41
N GLU A 89 0.51 -7.63 1.20
CA GLU A 89 -0.61 -6.80 1.64
C GLU A 89 -1.23 -7.44 2.88
N MET A 90 -1.18 -6.74 4.01
CA MET A 90 -1.74 -7.27 5.26
C MET A 90 -3.24 -7.57 5.12
N ALA A 91 -3.94 -6.85 4.24
CA ALA A 91 -5.36 -7.03 3.99
C ALA A 91 -5.70 -8.43 3.45
N ALA A 92 -4.78 -9.08 2.73
CA ALA A 92 -4.97 -10.45 2.22
C ALA A 92 -5.18 -11.46 3.37
N ALA A 93 -4.52 -11.25 4.52
CA ALA A 93 -4.65 -12.10 5.70
C ALA A 93 -5.54 -11.51 6.80
N SER A 94 -5.54 -10.18 6.97
CA SER A 94 -6.07 -9.48 8.14
C SER A 94 -6.93 -8.26 7.77
N GLY A 95 -7.49 -8.26 6.55
CA GLY A 95 -8.25 -7.16 5.97
C GLY A 95 -9.73 -7.10 6.35
N LEU A 96 -10.30 -5.90 6.24
CA LEU A 96 -11.70 -5.58 6.55
C LEU A 96 -12.70 -6.30 5.64
N GLU A 97 -12.29 -6.64 4.42
CA GLU A 97 -13.09 -7.39 3.44
C GLU A 97 -13.25 -8.86 3.82
N GLN A 98 -12.31 -9.41 4.58
CA GLN A 98 -12.38 -10.77 5.12
C GLN A 98 -13.39 -10.89 6.28
N VAL A 99 -13.95 -9.77 6.74
CA VAL A 99 -14.90 -9.72 7.88
C VAL A 99 -16.25 -9.18 7.43
N PRO A 100 -17.29 -10.03 7.37
CA PRO A 100 -18.67 -9.60 7.13
C PRO A 100 -19.06 -8.47 8.09
N ALA A 101 -19.79 -7.46 7.60
CA ALA A 101 -20.08 -6.24 8.36
C ALA A 101 -20.71 -6.50 9.74
N ASN A 102 -21.55 -7.52 9.85
CA ASN A 102 -22.22 -7.93 11.10
C ASN A 102 -21.33 -8.70 12.08
N LEU A 103 -20.12 -9.10 11.67
CA LEU A 103 -19.13 -9.82 12.48
C LEU A 103 -17.92 -8.96 12.84
N ARG A 104 -17.91 -7.67 12.45
CA ARG A 104 -16.82 -6.73 12.74
C ARG A 104 -16.77 -6.41 14.24
N ASP A 105 -15.76 -6.94 14.90
CA ASP A 105 -15.50 -6.74 16.33
C ASP A 105 -14.00 -6.50 16.56
N PRO A 106 -13.54 -5.23 16.61
CA PRO A 106 -12.12 -4.90 16.70
C PRO A 106 -11.48 -5.27 18.04
N LEU A 107 -12.27 -5.71 19.03
CA LEU A 107 -11.73 -6.31 20.26
C LEU A 107 -11.22 -7.73 20.03
N LYS A 108 -11.74 -8.44 19.02
CA LYS A 108 -11.44 -9.86 18.76
C LYS A 108 -10.59 -10.09 17.53
N THR A 109 -10.63 -9.18 16.56
CA THR A 109 -9.93 -9.39 15.30
C THR A 109 -8.43 -9.46 15.48
N THR A 110 -7.80 -10.48 14.90
CA THR A 110 -6.37 -10.77 15.05
C THR A 110 -5.57 -10.50 13.77
N SER A 111 -4.33 -10.05 13.94
CA SER A 111 -3.35 -9.85 12.86
C SER A 111 -2.49 -11.09 12.58
N TRP A 112 -2.79 -12.23 13.20
CA TRP A 112 -1.97 -13.44 13.16
C TRP A 112 -1.54 -13.86 11.76
N GLY A 113 -2.47 -13.95 10.80
CA GLY A 113 -2.15 -14.36 9.43
C GLY A 113 -1.18 -13.42 8.71
N THR A 114 -1.11 -12.13 9.09
CA THR A 114 -0.09 -11.23 8.55
C THR A 114 1.32 -11.67 8.97
N GLY A 115 1.48 -12.11 10.23
CA GLY A 115 2.75 -12.67 10.70
C GLY A 115 3.10 -13.99 10.01
N GLU A 116 2.09 -14.80 9.66
CA GLU A 116 2.28 -16.02 8.86
C GLU A 116 2.76 -15.70 7.44
N LEU A 117 2.20 -14.69 6.78
CA LEU A 117 2.70 -14.23 5.47
C LEU A 117 4.15 -13.76 5.55
N ILE A 118 4.52 -12.98 6.58
CA ILE A 118 5.90 -12.54 6.80
C ILE A 118 6.82 -13.75 7.00
N ARG A 119 6.40 -14.72 7.82
CA ARG A 119 7.16 -15.97 8.04
C ARG A 119 7.36 -16.74 6.74
N HIS A 120 6.31 -16.89 5.92
CA HIS A 120 6.43 -17.55 4.62
C HIS A 120 7.37 -16.81 3.66
N ALA A 121 7.36 -15.48 3.65
CA ALA A 121 8.33 -14.70 2.89
C ALA A 121 9.77 -14.94 3.38
N LEU A 122 9.99 -14.97 4.70
CA LEU A 122 11.30 -15.31 5.28
C LEU A 122 11.73 -16.76 4.98
N ASP A 123 10.79 -17.69 4.88
CA ASP A 123 11.05 -19.09 4.48
C ASP A 123 11.52 -19.19 3.02
N ALA A 124 11.07 -18.27 2.16
CA ALA A 124 11.59 -18.13 0.79
C ALA A 124 13.00 -17.51 0.74
N GLY A 125 13.56 -17.07 1.87
CA GLY A 125 14.93 -16.56 1.95
C GLY A 125 15.11 -15.14 1.44
N VAL A 126 14.03 -14.35 1.38
CA VAL A 126 14.08 -12.96 0.91
C VAL A 126 14.93 -12.08 1.83
N GLU A 127 15.58 -11.09 1.25
CA GLU A 127 16.38 -10.10 1.97
C GLU A 127 15.61 -8.79 2.19
N HIS A 128 14.50 -8.61 1.48
CA HIS A 128 13.70 -7.40 1.48
C HIS A 128 12.20 -7.74 1.49
N ILE A 129 11.44 -7.13 2.39
CA ILE A 129 9.98 -7.26 2.44
C ILE A 129 9.37 -5.87 2.35
N ILE A 130 8.43 -5.68 1.44
CA ILE A 130 7.57 -4.50 1.35
C ILE A 130 6.18 -4.89 1.83
N ILE A 131 5.65 -4.17 2.82
CA ILE A 131 4.36 -4.46 3.44
C ILE A 131 3.41 -3.28 3.25
N GLY A 132 2.32 -3.50 2.51
CA GLY A 132 1.16 -2.62 2.48
C GLY A 132 0.26 -2.89 3.69
N ILE A 133 -0.01 -1.87 4.51
CA ILE A 133 -0.83 -2.00 5.73
C ILE A 133 -2.18 -1.29 5.64
N GLY A 134 -2.65 -1.00 4.43
CA GLY A 134 -4.01 -0.50 4.19
C GLY A 134 -5.09 -1.55 4.50
N GLY A 135 -6.34 -1.09 4.70
CA GLY A 135 -7.50 -2.00 4.69
C GLY A 135 -7.66 -2.94 5.90
N SER A 136 -6.93 -2.75 7.00
CA SER A 136 -7.00 -3.64 8.18
C SER A 136 -8.39 -3.79 8.83
N ALA A 137 -8.71 -5.01 9.28
CA ALA A 137 -9.85 -5.31 10.18
C ALA A 137 -9.48 -5.20 11.68
N THR A 138 -8.18 -5.13 11.98
CA THR A 138 -7.63 -5.37 13.32
C THR A 138 -7.41 -4.09 14.10
N ASN A 139 -7.47 -4.17 15.43
CA ASN A 139 -7.05 -3.09 16.34
C ASN A 139 -6.20 -3.63 17.50
N ASP A 140 -5.53 -4.76 17.26
CA ASP A 140 -4.76 -5.55 18.21
C ASP A 140 -3.31 -5.07 18.36
N GLY A 141 -2.94 -3.89 17.83
CA GLY A 141 -1.58 -3.39 17.89
C GLY A 141 -0.57 -4.23 17.13
N GLY A 142 -0.98 -5.15 16.24
CA GLY A 142 -0.08 -6.13 15.63
C GLY A 142 0.35 -7.25 16.58
N ALA A 143 -0.33 -7.44 17.72
CA ALA A 143 -0.03 -8.48 18.70
C ALA A 143 -0.09 -9.89 18.10
N GLY A 144 -1.15 -10.21 17.36
CA GLY A 144 -1.28 -11.52 16.70
C GLY A 144 -0.15 -11.76 15.69
N MET A 145 0.22 -10.74 14.91
CA MET A 145 1.31 -10.79 13.94
C MET A 145 2.65 -11.13 14.60
N VAL A 146 3.02 -10.45 15.70
CA VAL A 146 4.30 -10.74 16.37
C VAL A 146 4.30 -12.07 17.10
N GLN A 147 3.14 -12.53 17.60
CA GLN A 147 3.00 -13.88 18.16
C GLN A 147 3.21 -14.96 17.10
N ALA A 148 2.65 -14.79 15.89
CA ALA A 148 2.88 -15.71 14.78
C ALA A 148 4.35 -15.76 14.31
N LEU A 149 5.11 -14.68 14.57
CA LEU A 149 6.55 -14.57 14.33
C LEU A 149 7.41 -15.04 15.50
N GLY A 150 6.81 -15.54 16.59
CA GLY A 150 7.51 -16.18 17.71
C GLY A 150 7.69 -15.32 18.97
N ALA A 151 7.22 -14.06 18.99
CA ALA A 151 7.15 -13.32 20.25
C ALA A 151 6.12 -13.96 21.20
N ARG A 152 6.42 -14.01 22.49
CA ARG A 152 5.49 -14.43 23.53
C ARG A 152 4.93 -13.17 24.20
N LEU A 153 3.62 -12.99 24.13
CA LEU A 153 2.90 -11.88 24.76
C LEU A 153 2.11 -12.50 25.91
N LEU A 154 2.58 -12.29 27.14
CA LEU A 154 2.19 -13.08 28.31
C LEU A 154 1.35 -12.28 29.31
N ASP A 155 0.35 -12.92 29.90
CA ASP A 155 -0.45 -12.39 30.99
C ASP A 155 0.22 -12.56 32.37
N ALA A 156 -0.50 -12.25 33.45
CA ALA A 156 0.01 -12.34 34.82
C ALA A 156 0.23 -13.79 35.32
N GLN A 157 -0.20 -14.79 34.55
CA GLN A 157 -0.02 -16.20 34.82
C GLN A 157 1.10 -16.81 33.95
N ASP A 158 1.84 -15.99 33.19
CA ASP A 158 2.82 -16.40 32.18
C ASP A 158 2.22 -17.24 31.03
N GLU A 159 0.91 -17.08 30.76
CA GLU A 159 0.20 -17.70 29.64
C GLU A 159 0.07 -16.70 28.48
N ASP A 160 -0.02 -17.19 27.24
CA ASP A 160 -0.21 -16.32 26.07
C ASP A 160 -1.56 -15.59 26.12
N ILE A 161 -1.55 -14.30 25.80
CA ILE A 161 -2.77 -13.50 25.73
C ILE A 161 -3.72 -14.02 24.65
N ALA A 162 -5.01 -13.81 24.86
CA ALA A 162 -6.04 -14.10 23.85
C ALA A 162 -5.86 -13.25 22.59
N HIS A 163 -6.43 -13.70 21.48
CA HIS A 163 -6.47 -12.94 20.23
C HIS A 163 -7.21 -11.61 20.35
N GLY A 164 -6.80 -10.66 19.50
CA GLY A 164 -7.41 -9.35 19.38
C GLY A 164 -7.01 -8.36 20.47
N ALA A 165 -7.51 -7.14 20.36
CA ALA A 165 -7.19 -6.07 21.29
C ALA A 165 -7.63 -6.37 22.75
N MET A 166 -8.59 -7.28 22.94
CA MET A 166 -9.01 -7.69 24.28
C MET A 166 -7.89 -8.40 25.06
N GLY A 167 -7.01 -9.15 24.37
CA GLY A 167 -5.87 -9.80 25.01
C GLY A 167 -4.82 -8.81 25.50
N LEU A 168 -4.70 -7.65 24.86
CA LEU A 168 -3.78 -6.60 25.28
C LEU A 168 -4.12 -6.03 26.67
N GLU A 169 -5.36 -6.18 27.14
CA GLU A 169 -5.77 -5.72 28.47
C GLU A 169 -5.17 -6.55 29.61
N SER A 170 -4.89 -7.83 29.35
CA SER A 170 -4.27 -8.75 30.32
C SER A 170 -2.76 -8.88 30.15
N LEU A 171 -2.18 -8.29 29.10
CA LEU A 171 -0.74 -8.37 28.83
C LEU A 171 0.06 -7.82 30.01
N THR A 172 1.09 -8.53 30.44
CA THR A 172 1.99 -8.07 31.51
C THR A 172 3.46 -8.08 31.12
N ARG A 173 3.84 -8.93 30.16
CA ARG A 173 5.23 -9.11 29.73
C ARG A 173 5.31 -9.47 28.25
N ILE A 174 6.30 -8.90 27.59
CA ILE A 174 6.69 -9.23 26.22
C ILE A 174 8.03 -9.97 26.27
N ASP A 175 8.12 -11.13 25.63
CA ASP A 175 9.35 -11.92 25.50
C ASP A 175 9.62 -12.21 24.02
N ILE A 176 10.75 -11.69 23.53
CA ILE A 176 11.18 -11.82 22.13
C ILE A 176 12.30 -12.86 21.95
N SER A 177 12.59 -13.68 22.96
CA SER A 177 13.66 -14.68 22.89
C SER A 177 13.47 -15.74 21.80
N GLN A 178 12.22 -15.95 21.35
CA GLN A 178 11.85 -16.86 20.27
C GLN A 178 11.35 -16.13 19.02
N LEU A 179 11.46 -14.79 18.99
CA LEU A 179 11.11 -14.01 17.80
C LEU A 179 12.03 -14.44 16.63
N ASP A 180 11.46 -14.58 15.44
CA ASP A 180 12.16 -15.07 14.27
C ASP A 180 13.47 -14.28 14.01
N PRO A 181 14.65 -14.91 14.17
CA PRO A 181 15.92 -14.20 14.11
C PRO A 181 16.23 -13.67 12.70
N ARG A 182 15.55 -14.16 11.66
CA ARG A 182 15.73 -13.68 10.27
C ARG A 182 15.23 -12.26 10.08
N LEU A 183 14.32 -11.78 10.93
CA LEU A 183 13.81 -10.40 10.87
C LEU A 183 14.94 -9.37 10.97
N ALA A 184 15.93 -9.60 11.84
CA ALA A 184 17.06 -8.68 12.03
C ALA A 184 17.98 -8.57 10.79
N GLY A 185 18.01 -9.59 9.94
CA GLY A 185 18.78 -9.60 8.69
C GLY A 185 17.98 -9.14 7.47
N CYS A 186 16.67 -8.98 7.60
CA CYS A 186 15.77 -8.62 6.52
C CYS A 186 15.49 -7.12 6.53
N ARG A 187 15.63 -6.45 5.38
CA ARG A 187 15.14 -5.08 5.23
C ARG A 187 13.62 -5.13 5.14
N ILE A 188 12.91 -4.49 6.06
CA ILE A 188 11.44 -4.44 6.04
C ILE A 188 10.99 -2.99 5.88
N GLU A 189 10.23 -2.73 4.83
CA GLU A 189 9.65 -1.41 4.55
C GLU A 189 8.13 -1.50 4.57
N VAL A 190 7.51 -0.55 5.25
CA VAL A 190 6.06 -0.53 5.47
C VAL A 190 5.49 0.71 4.83
N ALA A 191 4.57 0.51 3.88
CA ALA A 191 3.87 1.62 3.25
C ALA A 191 2.87 2.24 4.24
N CYS A 192 3.20 3.44 4.70
CA CYS A 192 2.45 4.18 5.71
C CYS A 192 2.29 5.64 5.26
N ASP A 193 1.11 5.98 4.73
CA ASP A 193 0.79 7.33 4.26
C ASP A 193 0.03 8.19 5.29
N VAL A 194 -0.16 7.66 6.50
CA VAL A 194 -0.77 8.39 7.62
C VAL A 194 0.27 8.68 8.69
N THR A 195 0.09 9.79 9.42
CA THR A 195 0.98 10.20 10.52
C THR A 195 0.41 9.90 11.89
N ASN A 196 -0.80 9.33 11.96
CA ASN A 196 -1.52 9.03 13.21
C ASN A 196 -0.64 8.21 14.18
N PRO A 197 -0.45 8.68 15.43
CA PRO A 197 0.29 7.94 16.44
C PRO A 197 -0.49 6.71 16.92
N LEU A 198 0.13 5.89 17.76
CA LEU A 198 -0.50 4.68 18.28
C LEU A 198 -1.78 4.97 19.09
N THR A 199 -1.78 6.02 19.92
CA THR A 199 -2.84 6.32 20.90
C THR A 199 -3.24 7.80 20.92
N GLY A 200 -4.32 8.11 21.65
CA GLY A 200 -4.78 9.48 21.88
C GLY A 200 -5.82 9.95 20.86
N LYS A 201 -6.06 11.28 20.84
CA LYS A 201 -7.17 11.88 20.06
C LYS A 201 -7.07 11.65 18.55
N GLU A 202 -5.84 11.50 18.05
CA GLU A 202 -5.55 11.18 16.65
C GLU A 202 -5.00 9.76 16.50
N GLY A 203 -5.16 8.92 17.53
CA GLY A 203 -4.62 7.57 17.60
C GLY A 203 -5.41 6.54 16.81
N ALA A 204 -4.87 5.32 16.74
CA ALA A 204 -5.40 4.22 15.94
C ALA A 204 -6.89 3.95 16.19
N SER A 205 -7.24 3.77 17.47
CA SER A 205 -8.59 3.40 17.91
C SER A 205 -9.61 4.51 17.66
N VAL A 206 -9.22 5.78 17.83
CA VAL A 206 -10.13 6.92 17.68
C VAL A 206 -10.42 7.21 16.21
N VAL A 207 -9.37 7.21 15.37
CA VAL A 207 -9.49 7.61 13.96
C VAL A 207 -9.97 6.46 13.08
N PHE A 208 -9.43 5.25 13.27
CA PHE A 208 -9.68 4.10 12.40
C PHE A 208 -10.53 3.00 13.04
N GLY A 209 -10.78 3.04 14.35
CA GLY A 209 -11.67 2.10 15.02
C GLY A 209 -13.11 2.09 14.49
N PRO A 210 -13.76 3.25 14.25
CA PRO A 210 -15.17 3.28 13.82
C PRO A 210 -15.46 2.50 12.54
N GLN A 211 -14.62 2.63 11.50
CA GLN A 211 -14.78 1.89 10.25
C GLN A 211 -14.60 0.37 10.40
N LYS A 212 -13.93 -0.06 11.47
CA LYS A 212 -13.70 -1.47 11.84
C LYS A 212 -14.80 -2.03 12.76
N GLY A 213 -15.83 -1.23 13.06
CA GLY A 213 -16.95 -1.63 13.93
C GLY A 213 -16.80 -1.22 15.40
N ALA A 214 -15.82 -0.39 15.76
CA ALA A 214 -15.68 0.08 17.15
C ALA A 214 -16.82 1.03 17.52
N THR A 215 -17.55 0.72 18.59
CA THR A 215 -18.54 1.63 19.17
C THR A 215 -17.86 2.73 19.99
N ALA A 216 -18.61 3.79 20.31
CA ALA A 216 -18.12 4.86 21.19
C ALA A 216 -17.65 4.34 22.57
N GLU A 217 -18.17 3.21 23.03
CA GLU A 217 -17.75 2.55 24.28
C GLU A 217 -16.48 1.70 24.11
N MET A 218 -16.29 1.10 22.93
CA MET A 218 -15.09 0.31 22.63
C MET A 218 -13.86 1.19 22.45
N ILE A 219 -14.00 2.37 21.84
CA ILE A 219 -12.86 3.23 21.50
C ILE A 219 -11.97 3.57 22.72
N PRO A 220 -12.50 4.05 23.87
CA PRO A 220 -11.67 4.30 25.05
C PRO A 220 -11.01 3.04 25.62
N ARG A 221 -11.66 1.88 25.46
CA ARG A 221 -11.11 0.59 25.93
C ARG A 221 -9.92 0.17 25.07
N LEU A 222 -10.07 0.22 23.74
CA LEU A 222 -9.02 -0.05 22.77
C LEU A 222 -7.82 0.90 22.93
N ASP A 223 -8.07 2.20 23.07
CA ASP A 223 -7.01 3.21 23.24
C ASP A 223 -6.22 3.00 24.54
N ARG A 224 -6.88 2.63 25.64
CA ARG A 224 -6.21 2.25 26.90
C ARG A 224 -5.37 0.98 26.73
N ALA A 225 -5.88 -0.03 26.05
CA ALA A 225 -5.15 -1.27 25.80
C ALA A 225 -3.89 -1.02 24.95
N LEU A 226 -3.98 -0.19 23.91
CA LEU A 226 -2.81 0.22 23.12
C LEU A 226 -1.84 1.10 23.90
N THR A 227 -2.32 1.95 24.80
CA THR A 227 -1.46 2.75 25.68
C THR A 227 -0.66 1.85 26.63
N HIS A 228 -1.32 0.87 27.23
CA HIS A 228 -0.68 -0.14 28.07
C HIS A 228 0.34 -0.97 27.27
N TYR A 229 -0.03 -1.42 26.08
CA TYR A 229 0.88 -2.13 25.18
C TYR A 229 2.14 -1.31 24.84
N ALA A 230 1.98 -0.03 24.52
CA ALA A 230 3.11 0.86 24.24
C ALA A 230 4.07 1.03 25.43
N GLN A 231 3.52 1.09 26.66
CA GLN A 231 4.32 1.14 27.88
C GLN A 231 5.14 -0.13 28.09
N LEU A 232 4.54 -1.29 27.78
CA LEU A 232 5.24 -2.57 27.85
C LEU A 232 6.30 -2.72 26.75
N ILE A 233 6.04 -2.24 25.53
CA ILE A 233 7.06 -2.18 24.47
C ILE A 233 8.26 -1.34 24.95
N ALA A 234 8.01 -0.16 25.51
CA ALA A 234 9.08 0.69 26.02
C ALA A 234 9.87 0.02 27.16
N ARG A 235 9.19 -0.72 28.05
CA ARG A 235 9.82 -1.41 29.18
C ARG A 235 10.63 -2.64 28.77
N ASP A 236 10.06 -3.48 27.91
CA ASP A 236 10.59 -4.83 27.62
C ASP A 236 11.51 -4.85 26.39
N LEU A 237 11.30 -3.95 25.42
CA LEU A 237 12.09 -3.87 24.19
C LEU A 237 13.02 -2.65 24.15
N ASP A 238 12.91 -1.71 25.10
CA ASP A 238 13.64 -0.43 25.11
C ASP A 238 13.38 0.42 23.85
N VAL A 239 12.15 0.36 23.32
CA VAL A 239 11.72 1.12 22.13
C VAL A 239 10.52 2.01 22.47
N ASN A 240 10.64 3.32 22.23
CA ASN A 240 9.51 4.24 22.36
C ASN A 240 8.67 4.29 21.07
N VAL A 241 7.43 3.78 21.15
CA VAL A 241 6.47 3.80 20.02
C VAL A 241 5.33 4.80 20.18
N LEU A 242 5.22 5.48 21.33
CA LEU A 242 4.11 6.43 21.59
C LEU A 242 4.18 7.66 20.68
N GLU A 243 5.39 8.11 20.36
CA GLU A 243 5.64 9.30 19.52
C GLU A 243 5.91 8.94 18.05
N LEU A 244 5.81 7.66 17.68
CA LEU A 244 6.08 7.21 16.32
C LEU A 244 4.97 7.70 15.38
N ALA A 245 5.33 8.62 14.47
CA ALA A 245 4.43 9.04 13.39
C ALA A 245 4.08 7.83 12.50
N GLY A 246 2.79 7.57 12.32
CA GLY A 246 2.30 6.38 11.61
C GLY A 246 2.26 5.11 12.46
N GLY A 247 2.65 5.17 13.74
CA GLY A 247 2.57 4.03 14.66
C GLY A 247 1.15 3.49 14.84
N GLY A 248 0.13 4.32 14.65
CA GLY A 248 -1.28 3.92 14.70
C GLY A 248 -1.84 3.29 13.43
N ALA A 249 -1.05 3.24 12.35
CA ALA A 249 -1.48 2.60 11.10
C ALA A 249 -1.83 1.12 11.33
N ALA A 250 -2.84 0.64 10.60
CA ALA A 250 -3.39 -0.71 10.73
C ALA A 250 -3.74 -1.13 12.17
N GLY A 251 -4.33 -0.22 12.96
CA GLY A 251 -4.74 -0.56 14.33
C GLY A 251 -3.57 -0.73 15.31
N GLY A 252 -2.44 -0.09 15.02
CA GLY A 252 -1.22 -0.14 15.81
C GLY A 252 -0.15 -1.10 15.30
N MET A 253 -0.42 -1.83 14.20
CA MET A 253 0.56 -2.72 13.57
C MET A 253 1.80 -1.97 13.08
N GLY A 254 1.67 -0.69 12.66
CA GLY A 254 2.82 0.15 12.32
C GLY A 254 3.84 0.24 13.45
N ALA A 255 3.38 0.44 14.70
CA ALA A 255 4.24 0.44 15.88
C ALA A 255 4.89 -0.94 16.15
N ALA A 256 4.16 -2.05 15.95
CA ALA A 256 4.72 -3.38 16.14
C ALA A 256 5.76 -3.76 15.07
N LEU A 257 5.51 -3.46 13.80
CA LEU A 257 6.49 -3.68 12.72
C LEU A 257 7.77 -2.88 13.00
N TYR A 258 7.66 -1.65 13.48
CA TYR A 258 8.80 -0.84 13.89
C TYR A 258 9.55 -1.47 15.09
N ALA A 259 8.85 -1.73 16.19
CA ALA A 259 9.50 -2.14 17.45
C ALA A 259 10.03 -3.58 17.45
N PHE A 260 9.32 -4.51 16.81
CA PHE A 260 9.67 -5.93 16.84
C PHE A 260 10.46 -6.35 15.60
N CYS A 261 10.12 -5.81 14.44
CA CYS A 261 10.71 -6.25 13.17
C CYS A 261 11.79 -5.30 12.65
N GLY A 262 12.06 -4.18 13.33
CA GLY A 262 13.01 -3.17 12.87
C GLY A 262 12.59 -2.49 11.56
N ALA A 263 11.29 -2.50 11.26
CA ALA A 263 10.78 -2.04 9.98
C ALA A 263 10.82 -0.51 9.84
N GLN A 264 10.97 -0.03 8.60
CA GLN A 264 10.95 1.38 8.26
C GLN A 264 9.57 1.79 7.75
N LEU A 265 8.89 2.68 8.47
CA LEU A 265 7.65 3.30 7.99
C LEU A 265 8.02 4.40 6.99
N ARG A 266 7.62 4.21 5.74
CA ARG A 266 7.87 5.16 4.65
C ARG A 266 6.60 5.37 3.86
N ARG A 267 6.52 6.47 3.11
CA ARG A 267 5.40 6.70 2.19
C ARG A 267 5.38 5.60 1.13
N GLY A 268 4.22 5.02 0.84
CA GLY A 268 4.15 3.85 -0.05
C GLY A 268 4.70 4.14 -1.44
N ILE A 269 4.40 5.33 -1.97
CA ILE A 269 4.95 5.78 -3.26
C ILE A 269 6.48 5.81 -3.26
N GLU A 270 7.13 6.24 -2.16
CA GLU A 270 8.59 6.28 -2.11
C GLU A 270 9.18 4.88 -2.14
N ILE A 271 8.61 3.95 -1.36
CA ILE A 271 9.03 2.54 -1.35
C ILE A 271 8.91 1.93 -2.75
N VAL A 272 7.75 2.08 -3.39
CA VAL A 272 7.50 1.51 -4.72
C VAL A 272 8.43 2.12 -5.76
N THR A 273 8.63 3.44 -5.75
CA THR A 273 9.51 4.10 -6.73
C THR A 273 10.98 3.72 -6.57
N ASP A 274 11.46 3.52 -5.35
CA ASP A 274 12.81 3.04 -5.07
C ASP A 274 12.98 1.57 -5.51
N ALA A 275 12.03 0.71 -5.13
CA ALA A 275 12.06 -0.71 -5.42
C ALA A 275 12.02 -0.98 -6.94
N LEU A 276 11.23 -0.20 -7.69
CA LEU A 276 11.12 -0.31 -9.14
C LEU A 276 12.18 0.48 -9.90
N ARG A 277 13.11 1.15 -9.20
CA ARG A 277 14.17 2.00 -9.78
C ARG A 277 13.60 3.04 -10.77
N LEU A 278 12.42 3.58 -10.48
CA LEU A 278 11.70 4.48 -11.37
C LEU A 278 12.55 5.69 -11.75
N ASP A 279 13.35 6.20 -10.82
CA ASP A 279 14.27 7.31 -11.05
C ASP A 279 15.23 7.07 -12.22
N ALA A 280 15.86 5.88 -12.27
CA ALA A 280 16.77 5.50 -13.34
C ALA A 280 16.05 5.35 -14.69
N CYS A 281 14.84 4.78 -14.68
CA CYS A 281 14.02 4.66 -15.89
C CYS A 281 13.62 6.03 -16.45
N VAL A 282 13.26 6.95 -15.57
CA VAL A 282 12.79 8.30 -15.93
C VAL A 282 13.94 9.21 -16.37
N ALA A 283 15.13 9.07 -15.79
CA ALA A 283 16.31 9.83 -16.21
C ALA A 283 16.62 9.67 -17.72
N ASP A 284 16.43 8.45 -18.23
CA ASP A 284 16.66 8.07 -19.62
C ASP A 284 15.40 8.22 -20.52
N ALA A 285 14.26 8.66 -19.97
CA ALA A 285 13.02 8.82 -20.73
C ALA A 285 13.01 10.11 -21.57
N ASP A 286 12.29 10.12 -22.69
CA ASP A 286 11.94 11.35 -23.43
C ASP A 286 10.59 11.91 -22.97
N LEU A 287 9.70 11.03 -22.51
CA LEU A 287 8.35 11.36 -22.05
C LEU A 287 7.95 10.41 -20.91
N VAL A 288 7.24 10.96 -19.92
CA VAL A 288 6.60 10.18 -18.86
C VAL A 288 5.09 10.33 -18.97
N VAL A 289 4.38 9.21 -18.90
CA VAL A 289 2.91 9.17 -18.82
C VAL A 289 2.52 8.51 -17.51
N THR A 290 1.62 9.11 -16.77
CA THR A 290 1.09 8.59 -15.50
C THR A 290 -0.42 8.77 -15.46
N GLY A 291 -1.06 8.30 -14.39
CA GLY A 291 -2.51 8.32 -14.28
C GLY A 291 -3.01 7.70 -12.99
N GLU A 292 -4.26 7.98 -12.64
CA GLU A 292 -5.01 7.28 -11.59
C GLU A 292 -6.52 7.42 -11.90
N GLY A 293 -7.37 6.65 -11.20
CA GLY A 293 -8.83 6.67 -11.45
C GLY A 293 -9.48 8.05 -11.27
N ARG A 294 -8.95 8.90 -10.39
CA ARG A 294 -9.40 10.28 -10.22
C ARG A 294 -8.22 11.18 -9.86
N ILE A 295 -7.97 12.19 -10.67
CA ILE A 295 -7.03 13.26 -10.34
C ILE A 295 -7.79 14.47 -9.82
N ASP A 296 -7.49 14.86 -8.58
CA ASP A 296 -8.10 15.98 -7.86
C ASP A 296 -7.08 16.68 -6.94
N SER A 297 -7.52 17.63 -6.10
CA SER A 297 -6.63 18.29 -5.12
C SER A 297 -6.08 17.35 -4.04
N GLN A 298 -6.58 16.13 -3.90
CA GLN A 298 -5.98 15.16 -2.99
C GLN A 298 -4.79 14.44 -3.62
N THR A 299 -4.71 14.38 -4.95
CA THR A 299 -3.58 13.80 -5.67
C THR A 299 -2.25 14.45 -5.29
N ILE A 300 -2.25 15.77 -5.00
CA ILE A 300 -1.04 16.50 -4.59
C ILE A 300 -0.52 16.11 -3.20
N HIS A 301 -1.33 15.42 -2.40
CA HIS A 301 -0.95 14.94 -1.07
C HIS A 301 -0.15 13.63 -1.08
N GLY A 302 0.57 13.36 -2.17
CA GLY A 302 1.56 12.29 -2.28
C GLY A 302 1.04 10.98 -2.88
N LYS A 303 0.03 11.08 -3.75
CA LYS A 303 -0.39 9.96 -4.60
C LYS A 303 0.58 9.74 -5.78
N VAL A 304 0.37 8.63 -6.48
CA VAL A 304 1.21 8.16 -7.59
C VAL A 304 1.50 9.24 -8.66
N PRO A 305 0.52 9.95 -9.26
CA PRO A 305 0.83 10.85 -10.37
C PRO A 305 1.80 11.97 -10.00
N VAL A 306 1.67 12.52 -8.79
CA VAL A 306 2.53 13.59 -8.30
C VAL A 306 3.88 13.05 -7.84
N GLY A 307 3.94 11.83 -7.28
CA GLY A 307 5.21 11.15 -7.00
C GLY A 307 6.05 10.95 -8.27
N VAL A 308 5.42 10.38 -9.32
CA VAL A 308 6.04 10.18 -10.64
C VAL A 308 6.46 11.51 -11.25
N ALA A 309 5.59 12.54 -11.20
CA ALA A 309 5.90 13.85 -11.74
C ALA A 309 7.09 14.51 -11.04
N LYS A 310 7.18 14.44 -9.71
CA LYS A 310 8.33 14.96 -8.95
C LYS A 310 9.64 14.33 -9.40
N ILE A 311 9.67 13.01 -9.59
CA ILE A 311 10.86 12.29 -10.07
C ILE A 311 11.23 12.78 -11.48
N ALA A 312 10.27 12.86 -12.38
CA ALA A 312 10.47 13.32 -13.75
C ALA A 312 10.97 14.77 -13.86
N LYS A 313 10.48 15.65 -12.99
CA LYS A 313 10.92 17.05 -12.97
C LYS A 313 12.34 17.25 -12.48
N ARG A 314 12.91 16.33 -11.70
CA ARG A 314 14.36 16.35 -11.40
C ARG A 314 15.23 16.28 -12.65
N TYR A 315 14.72 15.63 -13.71
CA TYR A 315 15.40 15.45 -14.98
C TYR A 315 14.81 16.30 -16.11
N ASN A 316 13.95 17.27 -15.78
CA ASN A 316 13.24 18.13 -16.74
C ASN A 316 12.47 17.35 -17.82
N LYS A 317 11.92 16.18 -17.48
CA LYS A 317 11.11 15.40 -18.42
C LYS A 317 9.69 15.93 -18.50
N PRO A 318 9.05 15.91 -19.69
CA PRO A 318 7.63 16.17 -19.81
C PRO A 318 6.82 15.02 -19.20
N VAL A 319 5.74 15.35 -18.51
CA VAL A 319 4.88 14.43 -17.78
C VAL A 319 3.42 14.72 -18.13
N ILE A 320 2.71 13.70 -18.61
CA ILE A 320 1.29 13.80 -18.94
C ILE A 320 0.49 12.84 -18.06
N GLY A 321 -0.55 13.37 -17.41
CA GLY A 321 -1.53 12.60 -16.68
C GLY A 321 -2.69 12.16 -17.58
N ILE A 322 -3.07 10.89 -17.53
CA ILE A 322 -4.33 10.38 -18.07
C ILE A 322 -5.13 9.86 -16.88
N ALA A 323 -6.33 10.40 -16.64
CA ALA A 323 -7.12 10.08 -15.46
C ALA A 323 -8.50 9.52 -15.81
N GLY A 324 -9.01 8.63 -14.97
CA GLY A 324 -10.39 8.12 -15.08
C GLY A 324 -11.43 9.25 -15.05
N SER A 325 -11.22 10.21 -14.15
CA SER A 325 -11.99 11.45 -14.04
C SER A 325 -11.14 12.59 -13.52
N LEU A 326 -11.55 13.82 -13.83
CA LEU A 326 -10.97 15.06 -13.29
C LEU A 326 -12.04 15.82 -12.51
N THR A 327 -11.63 16.50 -11.45
CA THR A 327 -12.47 17.44 -10.71
C THR A 327 -12.21 18.88 -11.13
N ALA A 328 -13.07 19.82 -10.71
CA ALA A 328 -12.97 21.23 -11.11
C ALA A 328 -11.67 21.91 -10.64
N ASP A 329 -11.06 21.40 -9.58
CA ASP A 329 -9.83 21.90 -8.96
C ASP A 329 -8.56 21.20 -9.46
N VAL A 330 -8.66 20.36 -10.50
CA VAL A 330 -7.53 19.58 -11.05
C VAL A 330 -6.32 20.43 -11.42
N GLY A 331 -6.51 21.71 -11.79
CA GLY A 331 -5.43 22.59 -12.22
C GLY A 331 -4.27 22.74 -11.21
N VAL A 332 -4.50 22.43 -9.93
CA VAL A 332 -3.45 22.44 -8.90
C VAL A 332 -2.30 21.48 -9.23
N VAL A 333 -2.56 20.35 -9.91
CA VAL A 333 -1.53 19.34 -10.21
C VAL A 333 -0.43 19.85 -11.15
N HIS A 334 -0.71 20.89 -11.93
CA HIS A 334 0.29 21.53 -12.79
C HIS A 334 1.40 22.20 -11.98
N LEU A 335 1.07 22.75 -10.81
CA LEU A 335 2.04 23.29 -9.87
C LEU A 335 2.91 22.20 -9.22
N HIS A 336 2.51 20.94 -9.35
CA HIS A 336 3.19 19.77 -8.79
C HIS A 336 3.82 18.87 -9.85
N GLY A 337 3.97 19.36 -11.08
CA GLY A 337 4.85 18.77 -12.09
C GLY A 337 4.16 18.03 -13.23
N LEU A 338 2.83 17.94 -13.28
CA LEU A 338 2.13 17.46 -14.49
C LEU A 338 2.05 18.58 -15.53
N ASP A 339 2.60 18.40 -16.73
CA ASP A 339 2.53 19.43 -17.78
C ASP A 339 1.15 19.50 -18.45
N ALA A 340 0.47 18.36 -18.53
CA ALA A 340 -0.89 18.25 -19.03
C ALA A 340 -1.63 17.12 -18.33
N VAL A 341 -2.95 17.24 -18.26
CA VAL A 341 -3.83 16.19 -17.72
C VAL A 341 -5.06 16.03 -18.60
N PHE A 342 -5.46 14.78 -18.86
CA PHE A 342 -6.61 14.45 -19.70
C PHE A 342 -7.54 13.49 -18.96
N SER A 343 -8.86 13.73 -19.07
CA SER A 343 -9.88 12.75 -18.68
C SER A 343 -10.05 11.70 -19.78
N VAL A 344 -10.33 10.46 -19.42
CA VAL A 344 -10.58 9.38 -20.39
C VAL A 344 -12.01 9.35 -20.93
N ILE A 345 -12.94 10.05 -20.29
CA ILE A 345 -14.34 10.08 -20.72
C ILE A 345 -14.50 11.01 -21.92
N TYR A 346 -14.91 10.45 -23.07
CA TYR A 346 -15.13 11.21 -24.31
C TYR A 346 -16.59 11.23 -24.80
N THR A 347 -17.48 10.45 -24.18
CA THR A 347 -18.94 10.49 -24.39
C THR A 347 -19.66 10.62 -23.06
N ILE A 348 -20.88 11.18 -23.08
CA ILE A 348 -21.77 11.09 -21.92
C ILE A 348 -22.18 9.62 -21.77
N CYS A 349 -21.84 9.02 -20.63
CA CYS A 349 -22.21 7.64 -20.29
C CYS A 349 -22.47 7.54 -18.79
N SER A 350 -23.08 6.45 -18.36
CA SER A 350 -23.19 6.10 -16.94
C SER A 350 -21.82 5.72 -16.36
N LEU A 351 -21.72 5.69 -15.02
CA LEU A 351 -20.51 5.24 -14.34
C LEU A 351 -20.18 3.78 -14.68
N ASP A 352 -21.18 2.91 -14.68
CA ASP A 352 -21.00 1.49 -15.00
C ASP A 352 -20.46 1.29 -16.42
N GLU A 353 -20.97 2.06 -17.39
CA GLU A 353 -20.45 2.05 -18.76
C GLU A 353 -19.02 2.60 -18.85
N ALA A 354 -18.70 3.64 -18.08
CA ALA A 354 -17.35 4.19 -18.01
C ALA A 354 -16.34 3.18 -17.46
N LEU A 355 -16.68 2.49 -16.37
CA LEU A 355 -15.84 1.46 -15.75
C LEU A 355 -15.67 0.25 -16.67
N LYS A 356 -16.77 -0.21 -17.30
CA LYS A 356 -16.75 -1.36 -18.22
C LYS A 356 -15.93 -1.10 -19.48
N ASN A 357 -15.99 0.13 -20.01
CA ASN A 357 -15.26 0.52 -21.22
C ASN A 357 -13.92 1.22 -20.92
N ALA A 358 -13.47 1.20 -19.66
CA ALA A 358 -12.32 2.00 -19.21
C ALA A 358 -11.06 1.73 -20.03
N SER A 359 -10.76 0.48 -20.38
CA SER A 359 -9.57 0.13 -21.16
C SER A 359 -9.57 0.80 -22.53
N GLU A 360 -10.71 0.76 -23.21
CA GLU A 360 -10.88 1.38 -24.53
C GLU A 360 -10.84 2.91 -24.43
N ASN A 361 -11.46 3.48 -23.40
CA ASN A 361 -11.43 4.91 -23.12
C ASN A 361 -9.98 5.41 -22.88
N VAL A 362 -9.21 4.68 -22.06
CA VAL A 362 -7.79 4.97 -21.80
C VAL A 362 -6.98 4.89 -23.10
N ARG A 363 -7.15 3.81 -23.89
CA ARG A 363 -6.45 3.61 -25.16
C ARG A 363 -6.72 4.77 -26.14
N MET A 364 -7.98 5.14 -26.32
CA MET A 364 -8.38 6.20 -27.24
C MET A 364 -7.84 7.58 -26.81
N THR A 365 -7.92 7.90 -25.52
CA THR A 365 -7.32 9.14 -24.99
C THR A 365 -5.81 9.14 -25.16
N ALA A 366 -5.13 8.05 -24.84
CA ALA A 366 -3.68 7.91 -25.00
C ALA A 366 -3.25 8.09 -26.48
N ARG A 367 -4.00 7.51 -27.42
CA ARG A 367 -3.80 7.72 -28.86
C ARG A 367 -3.92 9.20 -29.26
N ASN A 368 -4.92 9.90 -28.75
CA ASN A 368 -5.12 11.33 -29.05
C ASN A 368 -4.06 12.22 -28.41
N VAL A 369 -3.59 11.89 -27.21
CA VAL A 369 -2.44 12.54 -26.57
C VAL A 369 -1.20 12.38 -27.45
N ALA A 370 -0.87 11.16 -27.86
CA ALA A 370 0.27 10.89 -28.74
C ALA A 370 0.16 11.64 -30.08
N ALA A 371 -1.03 11.66 -30.70
CA ALA A 371 -1.28 12.38 -31.94
C ALA A 371 -1.08 13.90 -31.78
N THR A 372 -1.52 14.46 -30.65
CA THR A 372 -1.35 15.88 -30.31
C THR A 372 0.12 16.23 -30.13
N LEU A 373 0.88 15.40 -29.42
CA LEU A 373 2.33 15.59 -29.26
C LEU A 373 3.06 15.53 -30.61
N LYS A 374 2.71 14.57 -31.48
CA LYS A 374 3.26 14.47 -32.84
C LYS A 374 2.93 15.69 -33.69
N ALA A 375 1.73 16.25 -33.57
CA ALA A 375 1.38 17.51 -34.21
C ALA A 375 2.24 18.67 -33.68
N GLY A 376 2.43 18.75 -32.35
CA GLY A 376 3.30 19.74 -31.72
C GLY A 376 4.75 19.70 -32.23
N GLN A 377 5.30 18.53 -32.53
CA GLN A 377 6.63 18.39 -33.14
C GLN A 377 6.74 19.00 -34.55
N GLN A 378 5.61 19.20 -35.24
CA GLN A 378 5.55 19.81 -36.58
C GLN A 378 5.34 21.33 -36.53
N LEU A 379 4.92 21.87 -35.38
CA LEU A 379 4.80 23.30 -35.14
C LEU A 379 6.20 23.87 -34.92
N ARG A 380 6.85 24.27 -36.01
CA ARG A 380 8.12 25.00 -35.99
C ARG A 380 7.90 26.50 -35.89
#